data_AF-A0A2N6DJ30-F1
#
_entry.id   AF-A0A2N6DJ30-F1
#
_cell.length_a   1.000
_cell.length_b   1.000
_cell.length_c   1.000
_cell.angle_alpha   90.00
_cell.angle_beta   90.00
_cell.angle_gamma   90.00
#
_symmetry.space_group_name_H-M   'P 1'
#
loop_
_entity.id
_entity.type
_entity.pdbx_description
1 polymer ?
#
loop_
_entity_poly.entity_id
_entity_poly.type
_entity_poly.pdbx_seq_one_letter_code
_entity_poly.pdbx_strand_id
1 'polypeptide(L)' 'MDTLLRKEFGKDGVDFKYIDVSSPEILEYVNEVTTIVEGRLPFPFVSMSSKPLCWGVLEADEIMEKIKESL' A
#
# COMPACT_ATOMS: atom_id res chain seq x y z
N MET A 1 4.91 1.60 10.13
CA MET A 1 5.16 1.13 8.75
C MET A 1 6.29 1.91 8.08
N ASP A 2 6.19 3.24 7.94
CA ASP A 2 7.26 4.10 7.39
C ASP A 2 8.65 3.86 8.06
N THR A 3 8.72 3.81 9.38
CA THR A 3 9.98 3.51 10.11
C THR A 3 10.57 2.13 9.78
N LEU A 4 9.72 1.12 9.55
CA LEU A 4 10.16 -0.24 9.23
C LEU A 4 10.70 -0.31 7.80
N LEU A 5 9.99 0.32 6.85
CA LEU A 5 10.40 0.40 5.44
C LEU A 5 11.74 1.13 5.29
N ARG A 6 11.90 2.28 5.96
CA ARG A 6 13.15 3.05 5.93
C ARG A 6 14.32 2.32 6.57
N LYS A 7 14.07 1.51 7.59
CA LYS A 7 15.09 0.66 8.21
C LYS A 7 15.55 -0.44 7.26
N GLU A 8 14.63 -1.04 6.52
CA GLU A 8 14.91 -2.18 5.65
C GLU A 8 15.54 -1.76 4.31
N PHE A 9 14.98 -0.73 3.66
CA PHE A 9 15.35 -0.33 2.30
C PHE A 9 16.21 0.95 2.24
N GLY A 10 16.49 1.56 3.39
CA GLY A 10 17.18 2.86 3.47
C GLY A 10 16.23 4.04 3.20
N LYS A 11 16.72 5.24 3.53
CA LYS A 11 15.90 6.47 3.51
C LYS A 11 15.49 6.91 2.10
N ASP A 12 16.26 6.52 1.09
CA ASP A 12 16.05 6.88 -0.32
C ASP A 12 15.56 5.69 -1.18
N GLY A 13 15.40 4.49 -0.58
CA GLY A 13 15.05 3.28 -1.31
C GLY A 13 13.55 3.05 -1.49
N VAL A 14 12.71 3.70 -0.69
CA VAL A 14 11.25 3.53 -0.72
C VAL A 14 10.56 4.88 -0.49
N ASP A 15 9.65 5.22 -1.40
CA ASP A 15 8.67 6.29 -1.19
C ASP A 15 7.37 5.67 -0.65
N PHE A 16 7.03 5.99 0.59
CA PHE A 16 5.83 5.48 1.24
C PHE A 16 4.82 6.62 1.40
N LYS A 17 3.64 6.43 0.82
CA LYS A 17 2.52 7.36 0.94
C LYS A 17 1.30 6.66 1.54
N TYR A 18 0.73 7.26 2.57
CA TYR A 18 -0.56 6.86 3.11
C TYR A 18 -1.65 7.72 2.48
N ILE A 19 -2.72 7.10 1.99
CA ILE A 19 -3.87 7.78 1.40
C ILE A 19 -5.12 7.43 2.19
N ASP A 20 -5.80 8.45 2.70
CA ASP A 20 -7.15 8.30 3.24
C ASP A 20 -8.16 8.37 2.08
N VAL A 21 -9.01 7.35 1.97
CA VAL A 21 -10.08 7.27 0.95
C VAL A 21 -11.13 8.36 1.07
N SER A 22 -11.19 9.03 2.22
CA SER A 22 -12.07 10.17 2.48
C SER A 22 -11.43 11.51 2.08
N SER A 23 -10.14 11.52 1.76
CA SER A 23 -9.40 12.73 1.38
C SER A 23 -9.51 13.03 -0.12
N PRO A 24 -9.42 14.29 -0.55
CA PRO A 24 -9.43 14.65 -1.98
C PRO A 24 -8.28 14.02 -2.79
N GLU A 25 -7.15 13.70 -2.14
CA GLU A 25 -5.97 13.10 -2.79
C GLU A 25 -6.26 11.72 -3.39
N ILE A 26 -7.30 11.03 -2.91
CA ILE A 26 -7.71 9.73 -3.45
C ILE A 26 -8.06 9.78 -4.94
N LEU A 27 -8.46 10.95 -5.46
CA LEU A 27 -8.77 11.16 -6.87
C LEU A 27 -7.54 11.01 -7.78
N GLU A 28 -6.33 11.05 -7.25
CA GLU A 28 -5.10 10.75 -8.01
C GLU A 28 -4.91 9.23 -8.21
N TYR A 29 -5.64 8.40 -7.47
CA TYR A 29 -5.51 6.93 -7.41
C TYR A 29 -6.78 6.21 -7.89
N VAL A 30 -7.42 6.74 -8.95
CA VAL A 30 -8.71 6.23 -9.47
C VAL A 30 -8.66 4.74 -9.81
N ASN A 31 -7.52 4.24 -10.31
CA ASN A 31 -7.37 2.83 -10.68
C ASN A 31 -7.41 1.91 -9.46
N GLU A 32 -6.71 2.29 -8.39
CA GLU A 32 -6.70 1.58 -7.11
C GLU A 32 -8.09 1.62 -6.48
N VAL A 33 -8.76 2.78 -6.48
CA VAL A 33 -10.13 2.92 -5.98
C VAL A 33 -11.09 2.01 -6.75
N THR A 34 -11.01 2.01 -8.08
CA THR A 34 -11.85 1.16 -8.93
C THR A 34 -11.64 -0.31 -8.58
N THR A 35 -10.37 -0.73 -8.43
CA THR A 35 -10.02 -2.10 -8.04
C THR A 35 -10.60 -2.47 -6.67
N ILE A 36 -10.50 -1.58 -5.68
CA ILE A 36 -11.04 -1.79 -4.33
C ILE A 36 -12.57 -1.93 -4.38
N VAL A 37 -13.25 -1.04 -5.11
CA VAL A 37 -14.71 -1.00 -5.18
C VAL A 37 -15.28 -2.18 -5.96
N GLU A 38 -14.74 -2.46 -7.16
CA GLU A 38 -15.19 -3.58 -8.01
C GLU A 38 -14.91 -4.93 -7.34
N GLY A 39 -13.72 -5.08 -6.75
CA GLY A 39 -13.31 -6.29 -6.04
C GLY A 39 -13.90 -6.44 -4.64
N ARG A 40 -14.56 -5.40 -4.10
CA ARG A 40 -15.00 -5.31 -2.70
C ARG A 40 -13.87 -5.64 -1.71
N LEU A 41 -12.69 -5.11 -1.99
CA LEU A 41 -11.49 -5.44 -1.23
C LEU A 41 -11.52 -4.78 0.16
N PRO A 42 -11.17 -5.51 1.23
CA PRO A 42 -11.09 -4.95 2.57
C PRO A 42 -9.92 -3.98 2.72
N PHE A 43 -10.07 -3.01 3.63
CA PHE A 43 -8.98 -2.13 4.04
C PHE A 43 -8.12 -2.77 5.15
N PRO A 44 -6.83 -2.38 5.26
CA PRO A 44 -6.10 -1.48 4.36
C PRO A 44 -5.80 -2.16 3.01
N PHE A 45 -5.79 -1.38 1.94
CA PHE A 45 -5.35 -1.82 0.62
C PHE A 45 -3.93 -1.28 0.38
N VAL A 46 -3.02 -2.15 -0.04
CA VAL A 46 -1.61 -1.81 -0.27
C VAL A 46 -1.28 -2.09 -1.72
N SER A 47 -0.71 -1.09 -2.39
CA SER A 47 -0.15 -1.22 -3.73
C SER A 47 1.32 -0.81 -3.74
N MET A 48 2.08 -1.37 -4.68
CA MET A 48 3.48 -1.04 -4.92
C MET A 48 3.66 -0.78 -6.42
N SER A 49 4.21 0.39 -6.79
CA SER A 49 4.37 0.80 -8.19
C SER A 49 3.07 0.67 -9.01
N SER A 50 1.95 1.14 -8.44
CA SER A 50 0.59 1.05 -8.99
C SER A 50 0.06 -0.36 -9.25
N LYS A 51 0.67 -1.40 -8.67
CA LYS A 51 0.15 -2.77 -8.71
C LYS A 51 -0.40 -3.17 -7.33
N PRO A 52 -1.59 -3.77 -7.24
CA PRO A 52 -2.11 -4.31 -5.99
C PRO A 52 -1.12 -5.34 -5.41
N LEU A 53 -0.84 -5.22 -4.11
CA LEU A 53 0.08 -6.12 -3.40
C LEU A 53 -0.68 -7.00 -2.40
N CYS A 54 -1.42 -6.39 -1.48
CA CYS A 54 -2.25 -7.08 -0.50
C CYS A 54 -3.37 -6.18 0.04
N TRP A 55 -4.37 -6.78 0.69
CA TRP A 55 -5.53 -6.08 1.25
C TRP A 55 -6.06 -6.79 2.50
N GLY A 56 -6.60 -6.02 3.44
CA GLY A 56 -7.16 -6.54 4.70
C GLY A 56 -6.12 -7.04 5.70
N VAL A 57 -4.83 -6.86 5.42
CA VAL A 57 -3.73 -7.24 6.30
C VAL A 57 -3.47 -6.11 7.28
N LEU A 58 -3.62 -6.38 8.58
CA LEU A 58 -3.44 -5.37 9.63
C LEU A 58 -2.01 -5.36 10.19
N GLU A 59 -1.34 -6.52 10.15
CA GLU A 59 -0.01 -6.67 10.72
C GLU A 59 1.07 -6.13 9.77
N ALA A 60 1.87 -5.20 10.28
CA ALA A 60 2.91 -4.54 9.49
C ALA A 60 3.96 -5.55 9.00
N ASP A 61 4.29 -6.56 9.80
CA ASP A 61 5.30 -7.57 9.46
C ASP A 61 4.84 -8.43 8.27
N GLU A 62 3.57 -8.82 8.21
CA GLU A 62 3.01 -9.57 7.08
C GLU A 62 3.03 -8.75 5.78
N ILE A 63 2.74 -7.44 5.87
CA ILE A 63 2.84 -6.57 4.69
C ILE A 63 4.30 -6.45 4.22
N MET A 64 5.26 -6.37 5.15
CA MET A 64 6.68 -6.33 4.82
C MET A 64 7.15 -7.60 4.11
N GLU A 65 6.68 -8.77 4.52
CA GLU A 65 6.97 -10.02 3.83
C GLU A 65 6.46 -9.98 2.37
N LYS A 66 5.23 -9.51 2.15
CA LYS A 66 4.65 -9.37 0.80
C LYS A 66 5.45 -8.42 -0.10
N ILE A 67 5.94 -7.31 0.46
CA ILE A 67 6.80 -6.36 -0.25
C ILE A 67 8.09 -7.07 -0.68
N LYS A 68 8.73 -7.81 0.23
CA LYS A 68 9.97 -8.54 -0.06
C LYS A 68 9.79 -9.63 -1.12
N GLU A 69 8.65 -10.32 -1.12
CA GLU A 69 8.32 -11.33 -2.15
C GLU A 69 8.13 -10.72 -3.55
N SER A 70 7.87 -9.41 -3.64
CA SER A 70 7.52 -8.72 -4.89
C SER A 70 8.64 -7.86 -5.48
N LEU A 71 9.83 -7.86 -4.85
CA LEU A 71 11.06 -7.21 -5.31
C LEU A 71 11.94 -8.19 -6.08
#